data_AF-A0AA43EP48-F1
#
_entry.id   AF-A0AA43EP48-F1
#
_cell.length_a   1.000
_cell.length_b   1.000
_cell.length_c   1.000
_cell.angle_alpha   90.00
_cell.angle_beta   90.00
_cell.angle_gamma   90.00
#
_symmetry.space_group_name_H-M   'P 1'
#
loop_
_entity.id
_entity.type
_entity.pdbx_description
1 polymer ?
#
loop_
_entity_poly.entity_id
_entity_poly.type
_entity_poly.pdbx_seq_one_letter_code
_entity_poly.pdbx_strand_id
1 'polypeptide(L)' 'MLTAIGDVMRRCYERGWITTRDGNISMKKREGKHLYITPSGWRKTIVHPEHVIRLEIVSNPATGVKVPKVGAEQ' A
#
# COMPACT_ATOMS: atom_id res chain seq x y z
N MET A 1 -4.22 3.30 11.97
CA MET A 1 -5.24 3.81 11.03
C MET A 1 -4.82 3.50 9.61
N LEU A 2 -5.63 2.78 8.81
CA LEU A 2 -5.35 2.62 7.36
C LEU A 2 -5.57 3.92 6.59
N THR A 3 -6.42 4.80 7.12
CA THR A 3 -6.71 6.14 6.59
C THR A 3 -5.47 7.03 6.49
N ALA A 4 -4.42 6.76 7.28
CA ALA A 4 -3.15 7.50 7.21
C ALA A 4 -2.51 7.48 5.81
N ILE A 5 -2.74 6.41 5.04
CA ILE A 5 -2.31 6.32 3.63
C ILE A 5 -2.94 7.45 2.80
N GLY A 6 -4.26 7.64 2.90
CA GLY A 6 -4.97 8.69 2.18
C GLY A 6 -4.61 10.09 2.67
N ASP A 7 -4.42 10.27 3.98
CA ASP A 7 -4.01 11.55 4.57
C ASP A 7 -2.64 12.01 4.05
N VAL A 8 -1.64 11.12 4.06
CA VAL A 8 -0.30 11.44 3.56
C VAL A 8 -0.33 11.73 2.06
N MET A 9 -1.04 10.93 1.27
CA MET A 9 -1.08 11.15 -0.18
C MET A 9 -1.76 12.48 -0.55
N ARG A 10 -2.81 12.89 0.17
CA ARG A 10 -3.40 14.23 0.02
C ARG A 10 -2.40 15.34 0.32
N ARG A 11 -1.64 15.22 1.42
CA ARG A 11 -0.59 16.21 1.75
C ARG A 11 0.55 16.24 0.74
N CYS A 12 0.98 15.10 0.23
CA CYS A 12 2.00 15.03 -0.83
C CYS A 12 1.51 15.73 -2.11
N TYR A 13 0.25 15.53 -2.48
CA TYR A 13 -0.36 16.17 -3.64
C TYR A 13 -0.48 17.70 -3.45
N GLU A 14 -0.99 18.15 -2.29
CA GLU A 14 -1.07 19.58 -1.93
C GLU A 14 0.30 20.29 -2.00
N ARG A 15 1.38 19.57 -1.70
CA ARG A 15 2.77 20.07 -1.75
C ARG A 15 3.42 19.95 -3.12
N GLY A 16 2.72 19.39 -4.12
CA GLY A 16 3.28 19.17 -5.47
C GLY A 16 4.35 18.07 -5.53
N TRP A 17 4.44 17.18 -4.54
CA TRP A 17 5.43 16.09 -4.52
C TRP A 17 5.04 14.90 -5.38
N ILE A 18 3.74 14.73 -5.61
CA ILE A 18 3.18 13.71 -6.48
C ILE A 18 2.14 14.34 -7.40
N THR A 19 1.89 13.69 -8.54
CA THR A 19 0.76 14.04 -9.40
C THR A 19 -0.48 13.24 -9.02
N THR A 20 -1.58 13.38 -9.78
CA THR A 20 -2.87 12.79 -9.39
C THR A 20 -2.89 11.26 -9.36
N ARG A 21 -2.19 10.58 -10.28
CA ARG A 21 -2.16 9.11 -10.37
C ARG A 21 -0.78 8.51 -10.07
N ASP A 22 0.25 9.36 -10.09
CA ASP A 22 1.62 8.98 -9.79
C ASP A 22 1.87 9.05 -8.27
N GLY A 23 2.96 8.46 -7.82
CA GLY A 23 3.29 8.33 -6.41
C GLY A 23 2.60 7.14 -5.75
N ASN A 24 3.39 6.34 -5.04
CA ASN A 24 2.92 5.16 -4.33
C ASN A 24 3.28 5.30 -2.86
N ILE A 25 2.40 4.81 -1.98
CA ILE A 25 2.71 4.66 -0.57
C ILE A 25 2.38 3.24 -0.15
N SER A 26 3.21 2.72 0.74
CA SER A 26 2.98 1.45 1.40
C SER A 26 3.20 1.60 2.91
N MET A 27 2.52 0.77 3.68
CA MET A 27 2.62 0.74 5.13
C MET A 27 2.61 -0.71 5.62
N LYS A 28 3.48 -1.02 6.57
CA LYS A 28 3.45 -2.27 7.33
C LYS A 28 3.31 -1.94 8.81
N LYS A 29 2.34 -2.56 9.49
CA LYS A 29 2.26 -2.48 10.95
C LYS A 29 3.42 -3.27 11.57
N ARG A 30 4.02 -2.78 12.66
CA ARG A 30 5.18 -3.42 13.32
C ARG A 30 4.95 -4.91 13.61
N GLU A 31 3.78 -5.23 14.17
CA GLU A 31 3.37 -6.59 14.53
C GLU A 31 2.42 -7.23 13.49
N GLY A 32 2.16 -6.54 12.37
CA GLY A 32 1.25 -7.02 11.34
C GLY A 32 1.93 -7.94 10.33
N LYS A 33 1.21 -8.98 9.89
CA LYS A 33 1.63 -9.88 8.80
C LYS A 33 1.33 -9.36 7.38
N HIS A 34 0.82 -8.14 7.25
CA HIS A 34 0.38 -7.60 5.96
C HIS A 34 1.13 -6.32 5.59
N LEU A 35 1.45 -6.20 4.30
CA LEU A 35 1.80 -4.97 3.62
C LEU A 35 0.54 -4.36 3.02
N TYR A 36 0.30 -3.09 3.28
CA TYR A 36 -0.78 -2.31 2.70
C TYR A 36 -0.19 -1.36 1.66
N ILE A 37 -0.71 -1.35 0.44
CA ILE A 37 -0.17 -0.54 -0.65
C ILE A 37 -1.29 0.07 -1.49
N THR A 38 -1.07 1.28 -2.01
CA THR A 38 -2.01 1.90 -2.95
C THR A 38 -2.06 1.13 -4.27
N PRO A 39 -3.24 1.01 -4.91
CA PRO A 39 -3.36 0.44 -6.24
C PRO A 39 -2.64 1.29 -7.30
N SER A 40 -2.19 0.63 -8.36
CA SER A 40 -1.54 1.27 -9.50
C SER A 40 -2.54 2.15 -10.27
N GLY A 41 -2.08 3.30 -10.78
CA GLY A 41 -2.89 4.21 -11.60
C GLY A 41 -4.09 4.86 -10.90
N TRP A 42 -4.29 4.63 -9.60
CA TRP A 42 -5.43 5.18 -8.86
C TRP A 42 -5.25 6.67 -8.54
N ARG A 43 -6.36 7.41 -8.44
CA ARG A 43 -6.33 8.81 -8.01
C ARG A 43 -5.96 8.89 -6.53
N LYS A 44 -4.74 9.35 -6.26
CA LYS A 44 -4.13 9.32 -4.92
C LYS A 44 -4.78 10.29 -3.92
N THR A 45 -5.53 11.26 -4.41
CA THR A 45 -6.30 12.21 -3.59
C THR A 45 -7.60 11.63 -3.03
N ILE A 46 -8.07 10.49 -3.56
CA ILE A 46 -9.31 9.81 -3.16
C ILE A 46 -9.07 8.33 -2.80
N VAL A 47 -7.99 8.09 -2.05
CA VAL A 47 -7.70 6.75 -1.51
C VAL A 47 -8.54 6.52 -0.25
N HIS A 48 -9.51 5.63 -0.36
CA HIS A 48 -10.30 5.13 0.75
C HIS A 48 -9.75 3.76 1.20
N PRO A 49 -9.99 3.34 2.46
CA PRO A 49 -9.48 2.07 2.98
C PRO A 49 -9.79 0.84 2.11
N GLU A 50 -10.95 0.81 1.48
CA GLU A 50 -11.42 -0.24 0.56
C GLU A 50 -10.59 -0.34 -0.73
N HIS A 51 -9.92 0.72 -1.14
CA HIS A 51 -9.04 0.71 -2.31
C HIS A 51 -7.66 0.15 -2.00
N VAL A 52 -7.28 0.01 -0.73
CA VAL A 52 -5.93 -0.36 -0.34
C VAL A 52 -5.70 -1.85 -0.57
N ILE A 53 -4.71 -2.17 -1.39
CA ILE A 53 -4.30 -3.56 -1.63
C ILE A 53 -3.60 -4.08 -0.39
N ARG A 54 -3.97 -5.30 0.03
CA ARG A 54 -3.38 -6.00 1.17
C ARG A 54 -2.63 -7.24 0.69
N LEU A 55 -1.34 -7.27 0.95
CA LEU A 55 -0.47 -8.41 0.64
C LEU A 55 -0.03 -9.07 1.95
N GLU A 56 -0.24 -10.39 2.09
CA GLU A 56 0.29 -11.14 3.23
C GLU A 56 1.79 -11.37 3.03
N ILE A 57 2.60 -11.16 4.06
CA ILE A 57 4.04 -11.43 4.03
C ILE A 57 4.27 -12.83 4.61
N VAL A 58 4.73 -13.75 3.78
CA VAL A 58 5.00 -15.15 4.14
C VAL A 58 6.50 -15.43 4.12
N SER A 59 6.96 -16.43 4.88
CA SER A 59 8.34 -16.90 4.79
C SER A 59 8.45 -17.93 3.67
N ASN A 60 9.39 -17.75 2.75
CA ASN A 60 9.72 -18.77 1.76
C ASN A 60 10.35 -19.98 2.49
N PRO A 61 9.77 -21.20 2.38
CA PRO A 61 10.29 -22.37 3.09
C PRO A 61 11.70 -22.78 2.67
N ALA A 62 12.09 -22.54 1.41
CA ALA A 62 13.38 -22.95 0.87
C ALA A 62 14.52 -21.97 1.23
N THR A 63 14.22 -20.68 1.33
CA THR A 63 15.25 -19.63 1.50
C THR A 63 15.14 -18.87 2.82
N GLY A 64 14.06 -19.03 3.58
CA GLY A 64 13.76 -18.24 4.79
C GLY A 64 13.45 -16.77 4.52
N VAL A 65 13.47 -16.33 3.26
CA VAL A 65 13.23 -14.93 2.88
C VAL A 65 11.74 -14.61 2.99
N LYS A 66 11.41 -13.46 3.59
CA LYS A 66 10.04 -12.96 3.65
C LYS A 66 9.61 -12.41 2.30
N VAL A 67 8.59 -13.00 1.70
CA VAL A 67 8.04 -12.63 0.39
C VAL A 67 6.57 -12.25 0.51
N PRO A 68 6.09 -11.23 -0.22
CA PRO A 68 4.67 -10.96 -0.31
C PRO A 68 3.97 -12.07 -1.11
N LYS A 69 2.94 -12.66 -0.52
CA LYS A 69 2.00 -13.56 -1.18
C LYS A 69 1.04 -12.71 -2.00
N VAL A 70 1.30 -12.63 -3.29
CA VAL A 70 0.36 -12.09 -4.27
C VAL A 70 -0.66 -13.20 -4.55
N GLY A 71 -1.92 -12.98 -4.17
CA GLY A 71 -3.00 -13.91 -4.55
C GLY A 71 -3.11 -13.94 -6.08
N ALA A 72 -3.31 -15.14 -6.65
CA ALA A 72 -3.93 -15.24 -7.97
C ALA A 72 -5.33 -14.63 -7.83
N GLU A 73 -5.51 -13.47 -8.44
CA GLU A 73 -6.74 -12.69 -8.70
C GLU A 73 -7.90 -12.75 -7.68
N GLN A 74 -8.36 -11.56 -7.28
CA GLN A 74 -9.77 -11.36 -6.90
C GLN A 74 -10.56 -11.08 -8.17
#